data_AF-A0A9E3L064-F1
#
_entry.id   AF-A0A9E3L064-F1
#
_cell.length_a   1.000
_cell.length_b   1.000
_cell.length_c   1.000
_cell.angle_alpha   90.00
_cell.angle_beta   90.00
_cell.angle_gamma   90.00
#
_symmetry.space_group_name_H-M   'P 1'
#
loop_
_entity.id
_entity.type
_entity.pdbx_description
1 polymer ?
#
loop_
_entity_poly.entity_id
_entity_poly.type
_entity_poly.pdbx_seq_one_letter_code
_entity_poly.pdbx_strand_id
1 'polypeptide(L)'
;MPQKKLEAYLLDGQQRMTSLYQSTSSRSPVLTQTSKKRPAKLHFYFNMRDALSSHIPRRDAILAVPEDRVLRQNFGRGIALDLSSEDNEFAALHFPIDRMFDAQIWIQNALTWVLQDMEARKDHMKLKSSSP
;
A
#
# COMPACT_ATOMS: atom_id res chain seq x y z
N MET A 1 -33.32 8.25 -14.69
CA MET A 1 -31.94 7.77 -14.94
C MET A 1 -32.01 6.62 -15.94
N PRO A 2 -31.19 6.56 -17.00
CA PRO A 2 -31.22 5.45 -17.94
C PRO A 2 -30.80 4.16 -17.22
N GLN A 3 -31.62 3.10 -17.34
CA GLN A 3 -31.35 1.80 -16.75
C GLN A 3 -30.23 1.11 -17.53
N LYS A 4 -29.13 0.77 -16.86
CA LYS A 4 -28.04 0.00 -17.49
C LYS A 4 -28.54 -1.41 -17.81
N LYS A 5 -28.11 -1.96 -18.95
CA LYS A 5 -28.37 -3.36 -19.32
C LYS A 5 -27.76 -4.31 -18.27
N LEU A 6 -28.41 -5.45 -18.00
CA LEU A 6 -27.99 -6.40 -16.97
C LEU A 6 -26.54 -6.87 -17.15
N GLU A 7 -26.13 -7.09 -18.40
CA GLU A 7 -24.79 -7.52 -18.79
C GLU A 7 -23.73 -6.48 -18.38
N ALA A 8 -24.09 -5.19 -18.35
CA ALA A 8 -23.20 -4.12 -17.93
C ALA A 8 -22.97 -4.09 -16.42
N TYR A 9 -23.88 -4.64 -15.60
CA TYR A 9 -23.66 -4.83 -14.17
C TYR A 9 -22.83 -6.09 -13.89
N LEU A 10 -23.05 -7.16 -14.64
CA LEU A 10 -22.24 -8.38 -14.55
C LEU A 10 -20.78 -8.11 -14.90
N LEU A 11 -20.54 -7.37 -16.00
CA LEU A 11 -19.20 -6.99 -16.43
C LEU A 11 -18.50 -6.09 -15.41
N ASP A 12 -19.22 -5.13 -14.81
CA ASP A 12 -18.69 -4.27 -13.74
C ASP A 12 -18.25 -5.09 -12.52
N GLY A 13 -19.05 -6.08 -12.11
CA GLY A 13 -18.69 -7.00 -11.03
C GLY A 13 -17.43 -7.82 -11.32
N GLN A 14 -17.32 -8.35 -12.54
CA GLN A 14 -16.14 -9.12 -12.98
C GLN A 14 -14.87 -8.25 -13.00
N GLN A 15 -14.97 -7.02 -13.49
CA GLN A 15 -13.85 -6.08 -13.52
C GLN A 15 -13.38 -5.71 -12.12
N ARG A 16 -14.31 -5.41 -11.19
CA ARG A 16 -13.98 -5.09 -9.80
C ARG A 16 -13.29 -6.24 -9.08
N MET A 17 -13.78 -7.47 -9.26
CA MET A 17 -13.16 -8.66 -8.67
C MET A 17 -11.74 -8.86 -9.20
N THR A 18 -11.54 -8.62 -10.49
CA THR A 18 -10.23 -8.72 -11.14
C THR A 18 -9.26 -7.67 -10.59
N SER A 19 -9.69 -6.42 -10.46
CA SER A 19 -8.88 -5.35 -9.87
C SER A 19 -8.53 -5.64 -8.42
N LEU A 20 -9.47 -6.15 -7.63
CA LEU A 20 -9.23 -6.51 -6.24
C LEU A 20 -8.15 -7.60 -6.17
N TYR A 21 -8.32 -8.70 -6.90
CA TYR A 21 -7.34 -9.78 -6.96
C TYR A 21 -5.94 -9.30 -7.37
N GLN A 22 -5.85 -8.48 -8.43
CA GLN A 22 -4.58 -7.91 -8.87
C GLN A 22 -3.92 -7.04 -7.79
N SER A 23 -4.70 -6.31 -7.00
CA SER A 23 -4.17 -5.45 -5.94
C SER A 23 -3.73 -6.20 -4.68
N THR A 24 -4.38 -7.33 -4.35
CA THR A 24 -4.20 -8.01 -3.06
C THR A 24 -3.43 -9.31 -3.13
N SER A 25 -3.32 -9.91 -4.30
CA SER A 25 -2.83 -11.29 -4.46
C SER A 25 -1.75 -11.45 -5.52
N SER A 26 -1.49 -10.40 -6.32
CA SER A 26 -0.41 -10.39 -7.31
C SER A 26 0.77 -9.56 -6.81
N ARG A 27 1.97 -10.13 -6.92
CA ARG A 27 3.24 -9.43 -6.65
C ARG A 27 3.60 -8.40 -7.72
N SER A 28 3.00 -8.51 -8.90
CA SER A 28 3.21 -7.58 -10.00
C SER A 28 2.39 -6.31 -9.78
N PRO A 29 2.89 -5.13 -10.18
CA PRO A 29 2.13 -3.90 -10.08
C PRO A 29 0.83 -3.98 -10.90
N VAL A 30 -0.22 -3.33 -10.41
CA VAL A 30 -1.51 -3.25 -11.10
C VAL A 30 -1.37 -2.34 -12.32
N LEU A 31 -1.77 -2.86 -13.48
CA LEU A 31 -1.85 -2.08 -14.71
C LEU A 31 -3.10 -1.21 -14.67
N THR A 32 -2.93 0.10 -14.75
CA THR A 32 -4.02 1.07 -14.70
C THR A 32 -3.76 2.27 -15.61
N GLN A 33 -4.62 3.27 -15.56
CA GLN A 33 -4.45 4.53 -16.27
C GLN A 33 -4.64 5.70 -15.32
N THR A 34 -3.82 6.73 -15.51
CA THR A 34 -3.99 8.02 -14.82
C THR A 34 -5.27 8.72 -15.28
N SER A 35 -5.69 9.77 -14.57
CA SER A 35 -6.81 10.65 -15.00
C SER A 35 -6.62 11.25 -16.40
N LYS A 36 -5.37 11.33 -16.88
CA LYS A 36 -5.01 11.76 -18.23
C LYS A 36 -4.96 10.61 -19.26
N LYS A 37 -5.54 9.44 -18.94
CA LYS A 37 -5.56 8.21 -19.76
C LYS A 37 -4.18 7.66 -20.15
N ARG A 38 -3.13 8.02 -19.42
CA ARG A 38 -1.78 7.45 -19.63
C ARG A 38 -1.64 6.16 -18.85
N PRO A 39 -1.07 5.09 -19.43
CA PRO A 39 -0.75 3.87 -18.70
C PRO A 39 0.08 4.15 -17.46
N ALA A 40 -0.22 3.44 -16.38
CA ALA A 40 0.50 3.48 -15.13
C ALA A 40 0.57 2.06 -14.55
N LYS A 41 1.60 1.81 -13.76
CA LYS A 41 1.81 0.58 -13.02
C LYS A 41 2.01 0.94 -11.56
N LEU A 42 1.14 0.42 -10.69
CA LEU A 42 1.09 0.83 -9.30
C LEU A 42 1.12 -0.35 -8.34
N HIS A 43 1.89 -0.23 -7.28
CA HIS A 43 1.71 -1.00 -6.06
C HIS A 43 0.84 -0.22 -5.08
N PHE A 44 0.16 -0.92 -4.18
CA PHE A 44 -0.65 -0.30 -3.15
C PHE A 44 -0.17 -0.71 -1.77
N TYR A 45 -0.18 0.24 -0.85
CA TYR A 45 0.27 0.08 0.52
C TYR A 45 -0.78 0.61 1.49
N PHE A 46 -0.88 0.01 2.67
CA PHE A 46 -1.47 0.65 3.82
C PHE A 46 -0.40 1.46 4.55
N ASN A 47 -0.60 2.78 4.68
CA ASN A 47 0.10 3.57 5.67
C ASN A 47 -0.45 3.16 7.05
N MET A 48 0.35 2.44 7.83
CA MET A 48 -0.12 1.86 9.09
C MET A 48 -0.47 2.93 10.14
N ARG A 49 0.20 4.09 10.12
CA ARG A 49 -0.13 5.19 11.04
C ARG A 49 -1.52 5.75 10.75
N ASP A 50 -1.80 5.99 9.47
CA ASP A 50 -3.09 6.52 9.03
C ASP A 50 -4.20 5.49 9.24
N ALA A 51 -3.93 4.21 8.99
CA ALA A 51 -4.88 3.13 9.18
C ALA A 51 -5.28 2.93 10.66
N LEU A 52 -4.39 3.23 11.61
CA LEU A 52 -4.63 3.15 13.04
C LEU A 52 -5.25 4.44 13.63
N SER A 53 -5.28 5.54 12.87
CA SER A 53 -5.88 6.80 13.30
C SER A 53 -7.41 6.75 13.28
N SER A 54 -8.04 7.27 14.34
CA SER A 54 -9.50 7.44 14.40
C SER A 54 -10.00 8.58 13.51
N HIS A 55 -9.11 9.53 13.15
CA HIS A 55 -9.46 10.74 12.41
C HIS A 55 -9.36 10.60 10.89
N ILE A 56 -8.66 9.56 10.41
CA ILE A 56 -8.45 9.34 8.98
C ILE A 56 -9.39 8.22 8.51
N PRO A 57 -10.21 8.44 7.46
CA PRO A 57 -10.97 7.36 6.84
C PRO A 57 -10.01 6.28 6.33
N ARG A 58 -10.32 5.00 6.59
CA ARG A 58 -9.41 3.89 6.25
C ARG A 58 -9.04 3.84 4.77
N ARG A 59 -9.96 4.27 3.89
CA ARG A 59 -9.72 4.37 2.45
C ARG A 59 -8.60 5.35 2.09
N ASP A 60 -8.40 6.39 2.90
CA ASP A 60 -7.40 7.43 2.67
C ASP A 60 -6.01 7.00 3.19
N ALA A 61 -5.95 5.91 3.98
CA ALA A 61 -4.70 5.27 4.39
C ALA A 61 -4.08 4.38 3.31
N ILE A 62 -4.76 4.21 2.16
CA ILE A 62 -4.24 3.45 1.02
C ILE A 62 -3.40 4.38 0.14
N LEU A 63 -2.12 4.07 0.03
CA LEU A 63 -1.17 4.80 -0.79
C LEU A 63 -0.86 4.03 -2.07
N ALA A 64 -1.01 4.68 -3.22
CA ALA A 64 -0.57 4.14 -4.50
C ALA A 64 0.86 4.62 -4.81
N VAL A 65 1.74 3.69 -5.17
CA VAL A 65 3.17 3.93 -5.37
C VAL A 65 3.58 3.39 -6.75
N PRO A 66 4.50 4.05 -7.50
CA PRO A 66 4.96 3.56 -8.80
C PRO A 66 5.59 2.15 -8.75
N GLU A 67 5.82 1.57 -9.94
CA GLU A 67 6.45 0.24 -10.11
C GLU A 67 7.80 0.11 -9.40
N ASP A 68 8.60 1.17 -9.30
CA ASP A 68 9.87 1.17 -8.57
C ASP A 68 9.71 1.28 -7.04
N ARG A 69 8.48 1.41 -6.55
CA ARG A 69 8.12 1.58 -5.13
C ARG A 69 8.74 2.86 -4.50
N VAL A 70 9.10 3.87 -5.30
CA VAL A 70 9.68 5.13 -4.82
C VAL A 70 8.80 6.33 -5.20
N LEU A 71 8.29 7.03 -4.19
CA LEU A 71 7.65 8.34 -4.39
C LEU A 71 8.72 9.43 -4.43
N ARG A 72 8.59 10.31 -5.43
CA ARG A 72 9.52 11.41 -5.66
C ARG A 72 8.81 12.75 -5.53
N GLN A 73 9.51 13.74 -5.00
CA GLN A 73 9.09 15.13 -4.89
C GLN A 73 9.97 16.05 -5.74
N ASN A 74 9.64 17.34 -5.81
CA ASN A 74 10.42 18.36 -6.52
C ASN A 74 10.72 17.99 -7.98
N PHE A 75 9.69 17.61 -8.74
CA PHE A 75 9.81 17.19 -10.14
C PHE A 75 10.80 16.03 -10.36
N GLY A 76 10.87 15.10 -9.40
CA GLY A 76 11.72 13.90 -9.49
C GLY A 76 13.11 14.06 -8.89
N ARG A 77 13.47 15.24 -8.36
CA ARG A 77 14.82 15.51 -7.82
C ARG A 77 15.04 15.04 -6.39
N GLY A 78 13.98 14.73 -5.64
CA GLY A 78 14.07 14.24 -4.26
C GLY A 78 13.25 12.98 -4.07
N ILE A 79 13.73 12.07 -3.22
CA ILE A 79 12.95 10.93 -2.74
C ILE A 79 12.08 11.42 -1.58
N ALA A 80 10.77 11.25 -1.70
CA ALA A 80 9.80 11.58 -0.65
C ALA A 80 9.52 10.36 0.24
N LEU A 81 9.44 9.18 -0.36
CA LEU A 81 9.24 7.92 0.33
C LEU A 81 9.85 6.80 -0.52
N ASP A 82 10.69 5.98 0.07
CA ASP A 82 11.28 4.80 -0.56
C ASP A 82 10.68 3.56 0.10
N LEU A 83 10.08 2.67 -0.70
CA LEU A 83 9.54 1.37 -0.29
C LEU A 83 10.10 0.24 -1.17
N SER A 84 11.27 0.47 -1.79
CA SER A 84 11.89 -0.45 -2.75
C SER A 84 12.46 -1.73 -2.13
N SER A 85 12.50 -1.82 -0.80
CA SER A 85 12.92 -3.00 -0.03
C SER A 85 12.01 -3.22 1.18
N GLU A 86 11.94 -4.45 1.69
CA GLU A 86 11.17 -4.75 2.90
C GLU A 86 11.67 -3.94 4.11
N ASP A 87 12.99 -3.77 4.27
CA ASP A 87 13.58 -2.90 5.29
C ASP A 87 13.04 -1.47 5.25
N ASN A 88 12.92 -0.90 4.04
CA ASN A 88 12.38 0.43 3.84
C ASN A 88 10.87 0.47 4.15
N GLU A 89 10.11 -0.58 3.78
CA GLU A 89 8.70 -0.75 4.13
C GLU A 89 8.49 -0.79 5.66
N PHE A 90 9.30 -1.56 6.37
CA PHE A 90 9.28 -1.65 7.84
C PHE A 90 9.61 -0.31 8.47
N ALA A 91 10.71 0.32 8.04
CA ALA A 91 11.17 1.59 8.57
C ALA A 91 10.13 2.70 8.39
N ALA A 92 9.46 2.73 7.24
CA ALA A 92 8.42 3.70 6.93
C ALA A 92 7.03 3.36 7.51
N LEU A 93 6.83 2.15 8.03
CA LEU A 93 5.55 1.61 8.49
C LEU A 93 4.47 1.54 7.39
N HIS A 94 4.85 1.01 6.23
CA HIS A 94 3.95 0.83 5.10
C HIS A 94 3.81 -0.66 4.78
N PHE A 95 2.62 -1.22 4.96
CA PHE A 95 2.35 -2.63 4.68
C PHE A 95 1.90 -2.80 3.23
N PRO A 96 2.56 -3.65 2.42
CA PRO A 96 2.18 -3.88 1.03
C PRO A 96 0.86 -4.67 0.94
N ILE A 97 -0.13 -4.14 0.22
CA ILE A 97 -1.47 -4.77 0.09
C ILE A 97 -1.40 -6.10 -0.66
N ASP A 98 -0.41 -6.26 -1.55
CA ASP A 98 -0.14 -7.55 -2.22
C ASP A 98 0.32 -8.66 -1.26
N ARG A 99 0.55 -8.35 0.02
CA ARG A 99 0.81 -9.29 1.12
C ARG A 99 -0.36 -9.60 2.01
N MET A 100 -1.55 -9.10 1.70
CA MET A 100 -2.68 -9.22 2.62
C MET A 100 -3.00 -10.68 3.00
N PHE A 101 -2.82 -11.63 2.08
CA PHE A 101 -3.09 -13.05 2.32
C PHE A 101 -1.88 -13.87 2.81
N ASP A 102 -0.67 -13.30 2.84
CA ASP A 102 0.54 -13.90 3.41
C ASP A 102 1.23 -12.99 4.43
N ALA A 103 0.43 -12.14 5.09
CA ALA A 103 0.87 -11.11 6.03
C ALA A 103 1.76 -11.67 7.15
N GLN A 104 1.52 -12.92 7.55
CA GLN A 104 2.31 -13.58 8.59
C GLN A 104 3.81 -13.61 8.28
N ILE A 105 4.19 -13.87 7.02
CA ILE A 105 5.60 -13.92 6.60
C ILE A 105 6.21 -12.53 6.70
N TRP A 106 5.51 -11.51 6.20
CA TRP A 106 5.98 -10.13 6.29
C TRP A 106 6.11 -9.66 7.75
N ILE A 107 5.15 -10.01 8.62
CA ILE A 107 5.21 -9.70 10.05
C ILE A 107 6.42 -10.38 10.70
N GLN A 108 6.70 -11.65 10.39
CA GLN A 108 7.89 -12.35 10.89
C GLN A 108 9.19 -11.67 10.45
N ASN A 109 9.27 -11.26 9.19
CA ASN A 109 10.41 -10.52 8.67
C ASN A 109 10.58 -9.17 9.37
N ALA A 110 9.48 -8.43 9.56
CA ALA A 110 9.49 -7.15 10.28
C ALA A 110 9.96 -7.31 11.73
N LEU A 111 9.48 -8.33 12.45
CA LEU A 111 9.92 -8.63 13.82
C LEU A 111 11.40 -9.02 13.85
N THR A 112 11.85 -9.86 12.92
CA THR A 112 13.26 -10.25 12.80
C THR A 112 14.14 -9.05 12.53
N TRP A 113 13.72 -8.15 11.63
CA TRP A 113 14.38 -6.89 11.34
C TRP A 113 14.51 -6.05 12.62
N VAL A 114 13.44 -5.86 13.41
CA VAL A 114 13.54 -5.14 14.68
C VAL A 114 14.53 -5.81 15.65
N LEU A 115 14.50 -7.14 15.77
CA LEU A 115 15.36 -7.90 16.68
C LEU A 115 16.85 -7.83 16.35
N GLN A 116 17.22 -7.62 15.08
CA GLN A 116 18.62 -7.51 14.65
C GLN A 116 19.32 -6.25 15.19
N ASP A 117 18.57 -5.16 15.41
CA ASP A 117 19.09 -3.92 15.97
C ASP A 117 18.01 -3.24 16.82
N MET A 118 17.69 -3.89 17.93
CA MET A 118 16.65 -3.46 18.86
C MET A 118 16.87 -2.03 19.35
N GLU A 119 18.12 -1.60 19.50
CA GLU A 119 18.43 -0.33 20.12
C GLU A 119 18.30 0.83 19.14
N ALA A 120 18.70 0.65 17.88
CA ALA A 120 18.42 1.63 16.83
C ALA A 120 16.94 1.67 16.43
N ARG A 121 16.20 0.55 16.58
CA ARG A 121 14.82 0.38 16.07
C ARG A 121 13.75 0.37 17.16
N LYS A 122 14.10 0.71 18.39
CA LYS A 122 13.20 0.69 19.55
C LYS A 122 11.92 1.51 19.38
N ASP A 123 11.97 2.59 18.60
CA ASP A 123 10.82 3.46 18.41
C ASP A 123 9.74 2.82 17.50
N HIS A 124 10.11 1.88 16.63
CA HIS A 124 9.17 1.09 15.83
C HIS A 124 8.35 0.11 16.69
N MET A 125 8.81 -0.24 17.89
CA MET A 125 8.04 -1.05 18.84
C MET A 125 7.04 -0.23 19.67
N LYS A 126 7.17 1.10 19.67
CA LYS A 126 6.35 2.03 20.47
C LYS A 126 5.13 2.55 19.71
N LEU A 127 4.55 1.76 18.80
CA LEU A 127 3.30 2.06 18.09
C LEU A 127 2.08 2.02 19.04
N LYS A 128 2.12 2.83 20.11
CA LYS A 128 1.04 3.45 20.87
C LYS A 128 1.63 4.18 22.08
N SER A 129 1.74 5.51 22.00
CA SER A 129 1.56 6.44 23.13
C SER A 129 1.60 7.91 22.70
N SER A 130 0.72 8.33 21.80
CA SER A 130 0.32 9.75 21.76
C SER A 130 -1.05 9.92 21.13
N SER A 131 -2.07 9.88 21.97
CA SER A 131 -3.14 10.88 21.87
C SER A 131 -3.49 11.29 23.29
N PRO A 132 -3.65 12.61 23.54
CA PRO A 132 -4.09 13.14 24.84
C PRO A 132 -5.51 12.70 25.20
#